data_AF-A0A0A3ZC50-F1
#
_entry.id   AF-A0A0A3ZC50-F1
#
_cell.length_a   1.000
_cell.length_b   1.000
_cell.length_c   1.000
_cell.angle_alpha   90.00
_cell.angle_beta   90.00
_cell.angle_gamma   90.00
#
_symmetry.space_group_name_H-M   'P 1'
#
loop_
_entity.id
_entity.type
_entity.pdbx_description
1 polymer ?
#
loop_
_entity_poly.entity_id
_entity_poly.type
_entity_poly.pdbx_seq_one_letter_code
_entity_poly.pdbx_strand_id
1 'polypeptide(L)'
;MSISGSVGLGAKNNPADVKTIQKLLQANGFPNLRDDGAFGPKTLEAIKNYQAKFLHQPDGVVDANGRTFRKLTAGNTQGSPSGIPQENRHLNSGRLTVNAGQVTFDAEGNDNPHNRYFSRHLHWPEGVSGVTIGRGYDMGGRSQEAIYLDLTRCGIPADQAELMSHGKKMTGPTAGRFVQLHRNECGVISREAQARLFELIYPRYVSTAKSVYLSKTAQFPERTSWELLKTPIREIAVDFVYQGLGFERTMKACMTNDYDTLINFIETNAQAKSYEGGRQRANYLRKNR
;
A
#
# COMPACT_ATOMS: atom_id res chain seq x y z
N MET A 1 -4.36 -31.05 0.14
CA MET A 1 -5.32 -31.17 1.25
C MET A 1 -6.45 -30.19 1.01
N SER A 2 -7.70 -30.62 1.10
CA SER A 2 -8.90 -29.79 0.95
C SER A 2 -9.94 -30.22 1.98
N ILE A 3 -10.84 -29.32 2.36
CA ILE A 3 -12.05 -29.67 3.13
C ILE A 3 -13.29 -29.52 2.24
N SER A 4 -14.25 -30.42 2.39
CA SER A 4 -15.49 -30.48 1.58
C SER A 4 -16.57 -29.51 2.06
N GLY A 5 -16.49 -29.07 3.32
CA GLY A 5 -17.39 -28.09 3.93
C GLY A 5 -16.75 -27.40 5.14
N SER A 6 -17.37 -26.33 5.61
CA SER A 6 -16.82 -25.53 6.71
C SER A 6 -16.73 -26.33 8.03
N VAL A 7 -15.68 -26.04 8.79
CA VAL A 7 -15.41 -26.60 10.13
C VAL A 7 -15.39 -25.47 11.14
N GLY A 8 -16.18 -25.56 12.21
CA GLY A 8 -16.31 -24.47 13.17
C GLY A 8 -17.63 -24.40 13.90
N LEU A 9 -17.78 -23.33 14.68
CA LEU A 9 -19.02 -23.04 15.40
C LEU A 9 -20.19 -22.89 14.43
N GLY A 10 -21.23 -23.72 14.59
CA GLY A 10 -22.42 -23.70 13.73
C GLY A 10 -22.22 -24.29 12.32
N ALA A 11 -21.06 -24.86 12.02
CA ALA A 11 -20.77 -25.47 10.73
C ALA A 11 -21.19 -26.94 10.64
N LYS A 12 -21.14 -27.53 9.44
CA LYS A 12 -21.47 -28.95 9.19
C LYS A 12 -20.55 -29.91 9.94
N ASN A 13 -19.28 -29.53 10.13
CA ASN A 13 -18.29 -30.30 10.89
C ASN A 13 -18.18 -31.77 10.45
N ASN A 14 -18.09 -32.00 9.13
CA ASN A 14 -17.83 -33.33 8.59
C ASN A 14 -16.57 -33.93 9.23
N PRO A 15 -16.60 -35.16 9.78
CA PRO A 15 -15.48 -35.68 10.56
C PRO A 15 -14.13 -35.71 9.82
N ALA A 16 -14.15 -35.97 8.51
CA ALA A 16 -12.94 -35.93 7.67
C ALA A 16 -12.36 -34.51 7.53
N ASP A 17 -13.21 -33.50 7.42
CA ASP A 17 -12.80 -32.09 7.33
C ASP A 17 -12.26 -31.62 8.68
N VAL A 18 -12.94 -31.96 9.77
CA VAL A 18 -12.51 -31.64 11.14
C VAL A 18 -11.13 -32.22 11.41
N LYS A 19 -10.92 -33.49 11.05
CA LYS A 19 -9.61 -34.17 11.19
C LYS A 19 -8.52 -33.48 10.37
N THR A 20 -8.85 -33.01 9.18
CA THR A 20 -7.92 -32.23 8.35
C THR A 20 -7.54 -30.92 9.03
N ILE A 21 -8.50 -30.18 9.58
CA ILE A 21 -8.24 -28.93 10.31
C ILE A 21 -7.43 -29.18 11.59
N GLN A 22 -7.75 -30.22 12.36
CA GLN A 22 -7.01 -30.59 13.57
C GLN A 22 -5.53 -30.87 13.25
N LYS A 23 -5.24 -31.62 12.18
CA LYS A 23 -3.86 -31.86 11.72
C LYS A 23 -3.14 -30.59 11.31
N LEU A 24 -3.82 -29.69 10.60
CA LEU A 24 -3.22 -28.42 10.22
C LEU A 24 -2.97 -27.54 11.46
N LEU A 25 -3.87 -27.52 12.44
CA LEU A 25 -3.67 -26.81 13.70
C LEU A 25 -2.49 -27.37 14.50
N GLN A 26 -2.35 -28.70 14.57
CA GLN A 26 -1.19 -29.35 15.19
C GLN A 26 0.12 -28.85 14.57
N ALA A 27 0.20 -28.84 13.23
CA ALA A 27 1.36 -28.33 12.49
C ALA A 27 1.59 -26.81 12.69
N ASN A 28 0.56 -26.06 13.07
CA ASN A 28 0.58 -24.61 13.23
C ASN A 28 0.65 -24.13 14.70
N GLY A 29 1.17 -24.98 15.59
CA GLY A 29 1.48 -24.62 16.98
C GLY A 29 0.47 -25.11 18.02
N PHE A 30 -0.36 -26.10 17.69
CA PHE A 30 -1.27 -26.77 18.64
C PHE A 30 -0.98 -28.28 18.76
N PRO A 31 0.26 -28.71 19.06
CA PRO A 31 0.68 -30.12 18.96
C PRO A 31 -0.08 -31.10 19.86
N ASN A 32 -0.71 -30.59 20.94
CA ASN A 32 -1.47 -31.40 21.89
C ASN A 32 -2.98 -31.53 21.54
N LEU A 33 -3.44 -30.92 20.45
CA LEU A 33 -4.81 -31.07 19.97
C LEU A 33 -5.00 -32.49 19.43
N ARG A 34 -6.12 -33.16 19.72
CA ARG A 34 -6.44 -34.48 19.13
C ARG A 34 -6.95 -34.32 17.70
N ASP A 35 -6.61 -35.27 16.81
CA ASP A 35 -7.10 -35.35 15.41
C ASP A 35 -8.17 -36.45 15.23
N ASP A 36 -9.09 -36.53 16.19
CA ASP A 36 -10.15 -37.54 16.27
C ASP A 36 -11.32 -37.30 15.29
N GLY A 37 -11.30 -36.18 14.56
CA GLY A 37 -12.40 -35.78 13.67
C GLY A 37 -13.62 -35.24 14.41
N ALA A 38 -13.53 -35.01 15.73
CA ALA A 38 -14.61 -34.45 16.53
C ALA A 38 -14.42 -32.94 16.74
N PHE A 39 -15.42 -32.15 16.38
CA PHE A 39 -15.42 -30.71 16.64
C PHE A 39 -15.91 -30.45 18.07
N GLY A 40 -14.97 -30.24 19.00
CA GLY A 40 -15.25 -29.94 20.40
C GLY A 40 -14.62 -28.63 20.89
N PRO A 41 -14.80 -28.27 22.18
CA PRO A 41 -14.33 -27.01 22.75
C PRO A 41 -12.84 -26.73 22.51
N LYS A 42 -11.98 -27.76 22.59
CA LYS A 42 -10.54 -27.64 22.34
C LYS A 42 -10.22 -27.31 20.88
N THR A 43 -10.96 -27.89 19.92
CA THR A 43 -10.80 -27.60 18.49
C THR A 43 -11.26 -26.17 18.19
N LEU A 44 -12.39 -25.75 18.76
CA LEU A 44 -12.89 -24.37 18.64
C LEU A 44 -11.89 -23.35 19.21
N GLU A 45 -11.36 -23.61 20.40
CA GLU A 45 -10.37 -22.75 21.04
C GLU A 45 -9.09 -22.65 20.20
N ALA A 46 -8.59 -23.78 19.67
CA ALA A 46 -7.42 -23.79 18.79
C ALA A 46 -7.65 -22.98 17.50
N ILE A 47 -8.83 -23.09 16.87
CA ILE A 47 -9.18 -22.27 15.69
C ILE A 47 -9.18 -20.78 16.07
N LYS A 48 -9.84 -20.40 17.17
CA LYS A 48 -9.91 -19.00 17.60
C LYS A 48 -8.52 -18.45 17.96
N ASN A 49 -7.70 -19.21 18.66
CA ASN A 49 -6.33 -18.82 19.01
C ASN A 49 -5.45 -18.70 17.76
N TYR A 50 -5.64 -19.57 16.77
CA TYR A 50 -4.94 -19.46 15.48
C TYR A 50 -5.38 -18.21 14.72
N GLN A 51 -6.69 -17.98 14.64
CA GLN A 51 -7.30 -16.82 13.98
C GLN A 51 -6.93 -15.49 14.64
N ALA A 52 -6.81 -15.44 15.97
CA ALA A 52 -6.45 -14.24 16.72
C ALA A 52 -5.10 -13.63 16.29
N LYS A 53 -4.24 -14.43 15.64
CA LYS A 53 -2.99 -13.96 15.05
C LYS A 53 -3.19 -12.99 13.86
N PHE A 54 -4.37 -13.01 13.22
CA PHE A 54 -4.62 -12.25 11.98
C PHE A 54 -6.07 -11.78 11.77
N LEU A 55 -7.02 -12.11 12.67
CA LEU A 55 -8.39 -11.64 12.68
C LEU A 55 -8.63 -10.78 13.92
N HIS A 56 -9.27 -9.62 13.74
CA HIS A 56 -9.71 -8.78 14.86
C HIS A 56 -10.83 -9.42 15.68
N GLN A 57 -11.65 -10.28 15.06
CA GLN A 57 -12.71 -11.04 15.72
C GLN A 57 -12.59 -12.52 15.30
N PRO A 58 -11.96 -13.38 16.12
CA PRO A 58 -11.87 -14.80 15.88
C PRO A 58 -13.26 -15.47 15.99
N ASP A 59 -13.83 -15.81 14.84
CA ASP A 59 -15.18 -16.39 14.72
C ASP A 59 -15.22 -17.88 15.07
N GLY A 60 -14.09 -18.58 15.03
CA GLY A 60 -14.01 -20.02 15.25
C GLY A 60 -14.50 -20.85 14.07
N VAL A 61 -14.50 -20.29 12.85
CA VAL A 61 -14.95 -20.96 11.62
C VAL A 61 -13.86 -21.01 10.55
N VAL A 62 -13.73 -22.16 9.90
CA VAL A 62 -12.79 -22.44 8.82
C VAL A 62 -13.55 -22.88 7.58
N ASP A 63 -13.71 -21.96 6.64
CA ASP A 63 -14.29 -22.25 5.32
C ASP A 63 -13.25 -22.84 4.37
N ALA A 64 -13.68 -23.72 3.46
CA ALA A 64 -12.82 -24.45 2.53
C ALA A 64 -11.90 -23.56 1.67
N ASN A 65 -12.38 -22.37 1.31
CA ASN A 65 -11.62 -21.37 0.55
C ASN A 65 -11.31 -20.12 1.38
N GLY A 66 -11.53 -20.21 2.70
CA GLY A 66 -11.42 -19.09 3.63
C GLY A 66 -9.97 -18.77 4.03
N ARG A 67 -9.78 -17.57 4.57
CA ARG A 67 -8.46 -17.09 5.04
C ARG A 67 -7.80 -18.03 6.05
N THR A 68 -8.58 -18.55 6.99
CA THR A 68 -8.09 -19.46 8.03
C THR A 68 -7.53 -20.74 7.40
N PHE A 69 -8.23 -21.33 6.42
CA PHE A 69 -7.79 -22.55 5.74
C PHE A 69 -6.53 -22.34 4.90
N ARG A 70 -6.45 -21.22 4.17
CA ARG A 70 -5.26 -20.85 3.40
C ARG A 70 -4.02 -20.68 4.28
N LYS A 71 -4.16 -19.99 5.42
CA LYS A 71 -3.04 -19.81 6.36
C LYS A 71 -2.62 -21.14 7.01
N LEU A 72 -3.59 -21.96 7.41
CA LEU A 72 -3.33 -23.29 7.98
C LEU A 72 -2.55 -24.19 7.02
N THR A 73 -2.89 -24.17 5.73
CA THR A 73 -2.21 -24.97 4.70
C THR A 73 -0.84 -24.41 4.31
N ALA A 74 -0.65 -23.08 4.33
CA ALA A 74 0.64 -22.45 4.05
C ALA A 74 1.72 -22.79 5.10
N GLY A 75 1.34 -22.83 6.39
CA GLY A 75 2.26 -23.18 7.49
C GLY A 75 2.73 -24.64 7.52
N ASN A 76 2.14 -25.52 6.71
CA ASN A 76 2.44 -26.95 6.69
C ASN A 76 3.58 -27.33 5.72
N THR A 77 4.32 -26.34 5.19
CA THR A 77 5.36 -26.59 4.17
C THR A 77 6.78 -26.75 4.70
N GLN A 78 7.12 -26.45 5.96
CA GLN A 78 8.44 -26.79 6.53
C GLN A 78 8.38 -27.10 8.04
N GLY A 79 9.08 -28.16 8.44
CA GLY A 79 9.08 -28.68 9.81
C GLY A 79 9.81 -27.81 10.84
N SER A 80 9.26 -27.85 12.06
CA SER A 80 9.80 -27.54 13.41
C SER A 80 10.59 -26.25 13.67
N PRO A 81 10.41 -25.64 14.86
CA PRO A 81 10.61 -24.21 15.06
C PRO A 81 11.89 -23.89 15.84
N SER A 82 12.72 -23.04 15.27
CA SER A 82 13.71 -22.24 15.99
C SER A 82 13.89 -20.94 15.21
N GLY A 83 13.08 -19.94 15.52
CA GLY A 83 13.19 -18.64 14.86
C GLY A 83 11.99 -17.75 15.13
N ILE A 84 12.29 -16.57 15.69
CA ILE A 84 11.44 -15.38 15.74
C ILE A 84 10.62 -15.24 14.43
N PRO A 85 9.31 -14.91 14.47
CA PRO A 85 8.44 -14.97 13.29
C PRO A 85 8.99 -14.20 12.09
N GLN A 86 9.31 -14.93 11.02
CA GLN A 86 9.85 -14.44 9.75
C GLN A 86 8.85 -13.53 8.98
N GLU A 87 7.55 -13.60 9.30
CA GLU A 87 6.46 -12.85 8.65
C GLU A 87 6.62 -11.32 8.79
N ASN A 88 7.22 -10.83 9.88
CA ASN A 88 7.45 -9.38 10.08
C ASN A 88 8.72 -8.84 9.42
N ARG A 89 9.71 -9.69 9.06
CA ARG A 89 10.93 -9.24 8.39
C ARG A 89 10.68 -8.89 6.92
N HIS A 90 9.79 -9.61 6.23
CA HIS A 90 9.48 -9.35 4.83
C HIS A 90 8.60 -8.10 4.63
N LEU A 91 7.67 -7.81 5.54
CA LEU A 91 6.82 -6.62 5.46
C LEU A 91 7.62 -5.32 5.62
N ASN A 92 8.60 -5.28 6.51
CA ASN A 92 9.47 -4.10 6.67
C ASN A 92 10.73 -4.15 5.78
N SER A 93 10.84 -5.15 4.92
CA SER A 93 11.92 -5.25 3.94
C SER A 93 11.72 -4.24 2.80
N GLY A 94 12.85 -3.76 2.27
CA GLY A 94 12.88 -2.82 1.16
C GLY A 94 13.15 -1.38 1.55
N ARG A 95 13.30 -0.56 0.51
CA ARG A 95 13.69 0.84 0.61
C ARG A 95 12.53 1.78 0.91
N LEU A 96 12.85 2.89 1.59
CA LEU A 96 12.01 4.10 1.66
C LEU A 96 12.55 5.21 0.75
N THR A 97 13.32 4.81 -0.26
CA THR A 97 13.89 5.71 -1.26
C THR A 97 13.46 5.28 -2.66
N VAL A 98 13.33 6.24 -3.56
CA VAL A 98 12.92 6.02 -4.96
C VAL A 98 13.93 6.63 -5.92
N ASN A 99 13.95 6.13 -7.15
CA ASN A 99 14.89 6.59 -8.20
C ASN A 99 14.65 8.04 -8.64
N ALA A 100 13.42 8.55 -8.47
CA ALA A 100 13.04 9.94 -8.72
C ALA A 100 11.80 10.29 -7.91
N GLY A 101 11.67 11.55 -7.51
CA GLY A 101 10.49 12.07 -6.81
C GLY A 101 10.48 11.82 -5.31
N GLN A 102 11.66 11.78 -4.67
CA GLN A 102 11.78 11.44 -3.25
C GLN A 102 10.93 12.35 -2.35
N VAL A 103 10.91 13.66 -2.62
CA VAL A 103 10.11 14.64 -1.87
C VAL A 103 8.61 14.32 -1.91
N THR A 104 8.09 13.92 -3.07
CA THR A 104 6.70 13.52 -3.23
C THR A 104 6.46 12.15 -2.59
N PHE A 105 7.36 11.19 -2.80
CA PHE A 105 7.29 9.90 -2.15
C PHE A 105 7.18 10.05 -0.64
N ASP A 106 8.05 10.83 0.00
CA ASP A 106 8.06 11.03 1.46
C ASP A 106 6.77 11.69 1.97
N ALA A 107 6.19 12.62 1.20
CA ALA A 107 4.98 13.36 1.58
C ALA A 107 3.67 12.55 1.41
N GLU A 108 3.58 11.69 0.39
CA GLU A 108 2.32 11.03 0.00
C GLU A 108 1.92 9.82 0.85
N GLY A 109 2.67 9.50 1.91
CA GLY A 109 2.33 8.38 2.76
C GLY A 109 3.11 8.34 4.07
N ASN A 110 2.80 7.36 4.90
CA ASN A 110 3.60 7.07 6.07
C ASN A 110 3.75 5.57 6.26
N ASP A 111 4.85 5.19 6.90
CA ASP A 111 5.20 3.80 7.16
C ASP A 111 4.88 3.35 8.60
N ASN A 112 4.02 4.10 9.31
CA ASN A 112 3.63 3.79 10.67
C ASN A 112 2.31 3.00 10.67
N PRO A 113 2.31 1.70 11.04
CA PRO A 113 1.09 0.88 11.03
C PRO A 113 0.01 1.34 12.01
N HIS A 114 0.35 2.18 13.00
CA HIS A 114 -0.61 2.75 13.96
C HIS A 114 -1.24 4.07 13.46
N ASN A 115 -0.79 4.60 12.33
CA ASN A 115 -1.33 5.81 11.77
C ASN A 115 -2.50 5.47 10.82
N ARG A 116 -3.61 6.21 10.93
CA ARG A 116 -4.78 6.08 10.02
C ARG A 116 -4.43 6.24 8.54
N TYR A 117 -3.33 6.94 8.23
CA TYR A 117 -2.85 7.18 6.87
C TYR A 117 -1.78 6.17 6.42
N PHE A 118 -1.60 5.04 7.12
CA PHE A 118 -0.60 4.02 6.79
C PHE A 118 -0.74 3.55 5.34
N SER A 119 0.27 3.84 4.51
CA SER A 119 0.14 3.78 3.05
C SER A 119 0.28 2.37 2.48
N ARG A 120 0.96 1.46 3.20
CA ARG A 120 1.17 0.07 2.73
C ARG A 120 -0.06 -0.82 2.87
N HIS A 121 -1.20 -0.26 3.23
CA HIS A 121 -2.46 -0.97 3.33
C HIS A 121 -3.49 -0.27 2.44
N LEU A 122 -4.44 -1.01 1.88
CA LEU A 122 -5.49 -0.43 1.05
C LEU A 122 -6.16 0.73 1.80
N HIS A 123 -6.34 1.84 1.11
CA HIS A 123 -7.00 3.02 1.64
C HIS A 123 -7.74 3.74 0.51
N TRP A 124 -8.61 4.67 0.90
CA TRP A 124 -9.35 5.52 -0.03
C TRP A 124 -9.13 6.97 0.41
N PRO A 125 -8.41 7.80 -0.36
CA PRO A 125 -8.13 9.20 -0.03
C PRO A 125 -9.35 10.14 -0.06
N GLU A 126 -10.57 9.61 0.06
CA GLU A 126 -11.84 10.32 -0.02
C GLU A 126 -12.12 10.97 -1.40
N GLY A 127 -13.24 11.69 -1.53
CA GLY A 127 -13.61 12.45 -2.72
C GLY A 127 -13.89 11.58 -3.95
N VAL A 128 -13.25 11.89 -5.08
CA VAL A 128 -13.38 11.14 -6.34
C VAL A 128 -12.33 10.04 -6.53
N SER A 129 -11.46 9.86 -5.53
CA SER A 129 -10.35 8.91 -5.59
C SER A 129 -10.85 7.47 -5.71
N GLY A 130 -10.01 6.61 -6.29
CA GLY A 130 -10.25 5.18 -6.34
C GLY A 130 -9.67 4.44 -5.14
N VAL A 131 -9.71 3.11 -5.20
CA VAL A 131 -9.03 2.25 -4.21
C VAL A 131 -7.52 2.46 -4.39
N THR A 132 -6.81 2.81 -3.32
CA THR A 132 -5.40 3.21 -3.37
C THR A 132 -4.54 2.30 -2.51
N ILE A 133 -3.32 2.00 -2.98
CA ILE A 133 -2.29 1.27 -2.24
C ILE A 133 -0.93 1.96 -2.40
N GLY A 134 -0.09 1.84 -1.39
CA GLY A 134 1.21 2.51 -1.37
C GLY A 134 1.04 4.02 -1.38
N ARG A 135 2.00 4.72 -1.99
CA ARG A 135 2.02 6.19 -2.02
C ARG A 135 1.46 6.68 -3.36
N GLY A 136 0.14 6.58 -3.54
CA GLY A 136 -0.55 7.16 -4.70
C GLY A 136 -0.92 6.22 -5.85
N TYR A 137 -0.73 4.89 -5.73
CA TYR A 137 -1.20 3.97 -6.77
C TYR A 137 -2.72 3.78 -6.67
N ASP A 138 -3.47 4.55 -7.48
CA ASP A 138 -4.94 4.59 -7.51
C ASP A 138 -5.53 3.60 -8.54
N MET A 139 -6.53 2.79 -8.18
CA MET A 139 -7.10 1.76 -9.05
C MET A 139 -8.31 2.23 -9.88
N GLY A 140 -8.81 3.44 -9.64
CA GLY A 140 -10.06 3.98 -10.21
C GLY A 140 -10.02 4.24 -11.72
N GLY A 141 -8.83 4.36 -12.30
CA GLY A 141 -8.63 4.51 -13.75
C GLY A 141 -8.19 3.25 -14.48
N ARG A 142 -7.98 2.13 -13.77
CA ARG A 142 -7.25 0.96 -14.27
C ARG A 142 -8.16 -0.24 -14.48
N SER A 143 -7.82 -1.12 -15.43
CA SER A 143 -8.46 -2.43 -15.56
C SER A 143 -7.97 -3.37 -14.46
N GLN A 144 -8.73 -4.44 -14.18
CA GLN A 144 -8.32 -5.46 -13.22
C GLN A 144 -6.99 -6.10 -13.62
N GLU A 145 -6.87 -6.49 -14.90
CA GLU A 145 -5.66 -7.05 -15.48
C GLU A 145 -4.44 -6.13 -15.29
N ALA A 146 -4.59 -4.83 -15.59
CA ALA A 146 -3.50 -3.87 -15.41
C ALA A 146 -3.08 -3.78 -13.94
N ILE A 147 -4.05 -3.75 -13.01
CA ILE A 147 -3.75 -3.73 -11.58
C ILE A 147 -3.01 -4.99 -11.16
N TYR A 148 -3.50 -6.16 -11.54
CA TYR A 148 -2.87 -7.43 -11.21
C TYR A 148 -1.40 -7.49 -11.70
N LEU A 149 -1.16 -7.15 -12.97
CA LEU A 149 0.18 -7.13 -13.57
C LEU A 149 1.11 -6.11 -12.90
N ASP A 150 0.61 -4.91 -12.60
CA ASP A 150 1.39 -3.86 -11.94
C ASP A 150 1.79 -4.29 -10.51
N LEU A 151 0.84 -4.82 -9.74
CA LEU A 151 1.07 -5.26 -8.36
C LEU A 151 2.07 -6.43 -8.31
N THR A 152 1.87 -7.46 -9.14
CA THR A 152 2.78 -8.62 -9.21
C THR A 152 4.18 -8.25 -9.69
N ARG A 153 4.30 -7.38 -10.70
CA ARG A 153 5.58 -6.82 -11.15
C ARG A 153 6.28 -6.04 -10.02
N CYS A 154 5.52 -5.38 -9.16
CA CYS A 154 6.04 -4.70 -7.97
C CYS A 154 6.31 -5.66 -6.81
N GLY A 155 6.26 -6.97 -7.01
CA GLY A 155 6.60 -8.00 -6.01
C GLY A 155 5.54 -8.19 -4.92
N ILE A 156 4.30 -7.79 -5.20
CA ILE A 156 3.15 -8.15 -4.36
C ILE A 156 2.75 -9.60 -4.74
N PRO A 157 2.59 -10.51 -3.76
CA PRO A 157 2.13 -11.88 -4.00
C PRO A 157 0.89 -11.94 -4.89
N ALA A 158 0.83 -12.94 -5.78
CA ALA A 158 -0.21 -13.06 -6.80
C ALA A 158 -1.63 -13.16 -6.20
N ASP A 159 -1.79 -13.85 -5.08
CA ASP A 159 -3.06 -13.95 -4.36
C ASP A 159 -3.49 -12.61 -3.75
N GLN A 160 -2.55 -11.87 -3.17
CA GLN A 160 -2.77 -10.52 -2.66
C GLN A 160 -3.11 -9.55 -3.80
N ALA A 161 -2.39 -9.63 -4.93
CA ALA A 161 -2.64 -8.83 -6.12
C ALA A 161 -4.01 -9.11 -6.74
N GLU A 162 -4.43 -10.36 -6.81
CA GLU A 162 -5.76 -10.76 -7.30
C GLU A 162 -6.86 -10.11 -6.47
N LEU A 163 -6.79 -10.25 -5.13
CA LEU A 163 -7.76 -9.64 -4.22
C LEU A 163 -7.84 -8.11 -4.38
N MET A 164 -6.68 -7.44 -4.44
CA MET A 164 -6.61 -5.99 -4.60
C MET A 164 -7.17 -5.54 -5.97
N SER A 165 -6.94 -6.33 -7.03
CA SER A 165 -7.33 -5.97 -8.41
C SER A 165 -8.84 -5.81 -8.61
N HIS A 166 -9.66 -6.42 -7.74
CA HIS A 166 -11.12 -6.25 -7.75
C HIS A 166 -11.56 -4.80 -7.43
N GLY A 167 -10.69 -3.96 -6.86
CA GLY A 167 -10.92 -2.53 -6.69
C GLY A 167 -10.91 -1.72 -7.99
N LYS A 168 -10.73 -2.37 -9.15
CA LYS A 168 -10.68 -1.74 -10.48
C LYS A 168 -11.86 -0.80 -10.75
N LYS A 169 -11.54 0.38 -11.30
CA LYS A 169 -12.53 1.38 -11.73
C LYS A 169 -13.50 1.86 -10.65
N MET A 170 -13.33 1.44 -9.40
CA MET A 170 -14.13 1.93 -8.29
C MET A 170 -13.60 3.31 -7.92
N THR A 171 -14.50 4.26 -7.79
CA THR A 171 -14.22 5.63 -7.34
C THR A 171 -15.24 6.06 -6.30
N GLY A 172 -14.91 7.10 -5.57
CA GLY A 172 -15.82 7.71 -4.60
C GLY A 172 -16.31 6.72 -3.53
N PRO A 173 -17.59 6.80 -3.12
CA PRO A 173 -18.13 5.94 -2.07
C PRO A 173 -17.99 4.43 -2.33
N THR A 174 -17.99 4.01 -3.60
CA THR A 174 -17.80 2.59 -3.96
C THR A 174 -16.37 2.13 -3.64
N ALA A 175 -15.36 2.96 -3.91
CA ALA A 175 -13.98 2.68 -3.52
C ALA A 175 -13.83 2.63 -1.98
N GLY A 176 -14.45 3.58 -1.28
CA GLY A 176 -14.49 3.60 0.18
C GLY A 176 -15.08 2.31 0.77
N ARG A 177 -16.20 1.83 0.23
CA ARG A 177 -16.84 0.57 0.67
C ARG A 177 -15.95 -0.64 0.39
N PHE A 178 -15.32 -0.71 -0.77
CA PHE A 178 -14.39 -1.78 -1.09
C PHE A 178 -13.24 -1.85 -0.09
N VAL A 179 -12.62 -0.71 0.23
CA VAL A 179 -11.55 -0.63 1.23
C VAL A 179 -12.06 -1.11 2.59
N GLN A 180 -13.22 -0.65 3.05
CA GLN A 180 -13.76 -1.09 4.34
C GLN A 180 -13.94 -2.60 4.44
N LEU A 181 -14.39 -3.26 3.36
CA LEU A 181 -14.66 -4.69 3.32
C LEU A 181 -13.39 -5.53 3.14
N HIS A 182 -12.47 -5.10 2.26
CA HIS A 182 -11.38 -5.95 1.79
C HIS A 182 -10.00 -5.54 2.30
N ARG A 183 -9.85 -4.37 2.95
CA ARG A 183 -8.55 -3.89 3.44
C ARG A 183 -7.84 -4.94 4.28
N ASN A 184 -8.48 -5.46 5.32
CA ASN A 184 -7.87 -6.45 6.19
C ASN A 184 -7.59 -7.79 5.49
N GLU A 185 -8.33 -8.11 4.43
CA GLU A 185 -8.09 -9.31 3.61
C GLU A 185 -6.89 -9.17 2.70
N CYS A 186 -6.75 -8.01 2.07
CA CYS A 186 -5.64 -7.71 1.21
C CYS A 186 -4.32 -7.58 1.98
N GLY A 187 -4.35 -7.41 3.31
CA GLY A 187 -3.12 -7.28 4.10
C GLY A 187 -2.25 -6.08 3.72
N VAL A 188 -0.99 -6.14 4.12
CA VAL A 188 -0.02 -5.04 3.97
C VAL A 188 1.03 -5.41 2.92
N ILE A 189 1.48 -4.45 2.11
CA ILE A 189 2.57 -4.64 1.15
C ILE A 189 3.94 -4.34 1.77
N SER A 190 5.04 -4.81 1.16
CA SER A 190 6.40 -4.47 1.62
C SER A 190 6.77 -3.01 1.31
N ARG A 191 7.83 -2.49 1.95
CA ARG A 191 8.37 -1.16 1.59
C ARG A 191 8.86 -1.13 0.15
N GLU A 192 9.49 -2.22 -0.29
CA GLU A 192 9.96 -2.35 -1.67
C GLU A 192 8.82 -2.28 -2.68
N ALA A 193 7.72 -3.00 -2.43
CA ALA A 193 6.56 -2.97 -3.30
C ALA A 193 5.95 -1.56 -3.39
N GLN A 194 5.88 -0.84 -2.26
CA GLN A 194 5.42 0.54 -2.24
C GLN A 194 6.32 1.47 -3.06
N ALA A 195 7.65 1.35 -2.92
CA ALA A 195 8.61 2.15 -3.68
C ALA A 195 8.48 1.88 -5.19
N ARG A 196 8.39 0.61 -5.60
CA ARG A 196 8.21 0.22 -7.01
C ARG A 196 6.87 0.69 -7.58
N LEU A 197 5.79 0.63 -6.81
CA LEU A 197 4.49 1.16 -7.25
C LEU A 197 4.53 2.68 -7.47
N PHE A 198 5.24 3.41 -6.61
CA PHE A 198 5.44 4.85 -6.82
C PHE A 198 6.26 5.12 -8.08
N GLU A 199 7.38 4.42 -8.26
CA GLU A 199 8.24 4.56 -9.45
C GLU A 199 7.50 4.23 -10.75
N LEU A 200 6.53 3.32 -10.71
CA LEU A 200 5.68 2.98 -11.85
C LEU A 200 4.77 4.14 -12.28
N ILE A 201 4.22 4.91 -11.32
CA ILE A 201 3.27 5.99 -11.62
C ILE A 201 3.93 7.36 -11.80
N TYR A 202 5.11 7.57 -11.19
CA TYR A 202 5.80 8.86 -11.16
C TYR A 202 6.08 9.47 -12.55
N PRO A 203 6.48 8.70 -13.59
CA PRO A 203 6.74 9.25 -14.93
C PRO A 203 5.55 10.02 -15.52
N ARG A 204 4.32 9.58 -15.25
CA ARG A 204 3.11 10.31 -15.68
C ARG A 204 3.03 11.67 -15.01
N TYR A 205 3.34 11.77 -13.72
CA TYR A 205 3.35 13.05 -13.00
C TYR A 205 4.47 13.98 -13.48
N VAL A 206 5.63 13.44 -13.83
CA VAL A 206 6.71 14.21 -14.48
C VAL A 206 6.22 14.81 -15.81
N SER A 207 5.56 14.02 -16.65
CA SER A 207 5.00 14.51 -17.91
C SER A 207 3.93 15.58 -17.70
N THR A 208 3.01 15.39 -16.75
CA THR A 208 2.00 16.39 -16.42
C THR A 208 2.64 17.68 -15.91
N ALA A 209 3.62 17.57 -15.01
CA ALA A 209 4.30 18.73 -14.46
C ALA A 209 5.09 19.50 -15.52
N LYS A 210 5.74 18.80 -16.47
CA LYS A 210 6.38 19.42 -17.62
C LYS A 210 5.38 20.25 -18.43
N SER A 211 4.21 19.67 -18.77
CA SER A 211 3.17 20.39 -19.51
C SER A 211 2.66 21.62 -18.76
N VAL A 212 2.43 21.48 -17.44
CA VAL A 212 2.01 22.61 -16.59
C VAL A 212 3.10 23.69 -16.55
N TYR A 213 4.35 23.31 -16.31
CA TYR A 213 5.48 24.24 -16.29
C TYR A 213 5.59 25.02 -17.59
N LEU A 214 5.59 24.33 -18.74
CA LEU A 214 5.70 24.97 -20.06
C LEU A 214 4.54 25.92 -20.32
N SER A 215 3.31 25.52 -19.99
CA SER A 215 2.12 26.36 -20.15
C SER A 215 2.17 27.60 -19.25
N LYS A 216 2.49 27.41 -17.97
CA LYS A 216 2.48 28.46 -16.95
C LYS A 216 3.66 29.43 -17.04
N THR A 217 4.73 29.04 -17.72
CA THR A 217 5.91 29.90 -17.88
C THR A 217 6.07 30.46 -19.30
N ALA A 218 5.15 30.14 -20.22
CA ALA A 218 5.26 30.46 -21.65
C ALA A 218 5.55 31.93 -21.97
N GLN A 219 5.04 32.86 -21.14
CA GLN A 219 5.18 34.30 -21.31
C GLN A 219 6.50 34.89 -20.79
N PHE A 220 7.36 34.08 -20.15
CA PHE A 220 8.63 34.53 -19.58
C PHE A 220 9.80 34.03 -20.45
N PRO A 221 10.42 34.90 -21.27
CA PRO A 221 11.54 34.51 -22.15
C PRO A 221 12.78 34.04 -21.37
N GLU A 222 12.96 34.53 -20.14
CA GLU A 222 14.06 34.21 -19.24
C GLU A 222 13.92 32.84 -18.56
N ARG A 223 12.81 32.12 -18.78
CA ARG A 223 12.58 30.82 -18.15
C ARG A 223 13.70 29.84 -18.49
N THR A 224 14.16 29.11 -17.49
CA THR A 224 15.00 27.94 -17.76
C THR A 224 14.18 26.86 -18.48
N SER A 225 14.72 26.21 -19.51
CA SER A 225 14.02 25.12 -20.17
C SER A 225 13.84 23.92 -19.21
N TRP A 226 12.76 23.16 -19.35
CA TRP A 226 12.46 22.03 -18.45
C TRP A 226 13.64 21.06 -18.31
N GLU A 227 14.33 20.77 -19.42
CA GLU A 227 15.46 19.83 -19.42
C GLU A 227 16.71 20.38 -18.73
N LEU A 228 16.83 21.71 -18.61
CA LEU A 228 17.94 22.39 -17.93
C LEU A 228 17.64 22.77 -16.47
N LEU A 229 16.40 22.53 -15.99
CA LEU A 229 16.10 22.67 -14.56
C LEU A 229 16.93 21.69 -13.76
N LYS A 230 17.59 22.17 -12.70
CA LYS A 230 18.26 21.35 -11.69
C LYS A 230 17.28 20.31 -11.18
N THR A 231 17.73 19.06 -11.06
CA THR A 231 16.87 17.93 -10.70
C THR A 231 16.03 18.20 -9.45
N PRO A 232 16.58 18.75 -8.34
CA PRO A 232 15.76 19.01 -7.15
C PRO A 232 14.66 20.05 -7.39
N ILE A 233 14.90 21.09 -8.20
CA ILE A 233 13.88 22.08 -8.57
C ILE A 233 12.80 21.42 -9.44
N ARG A 234 13.20 20.56 -10.37
CA ARG A 234 12.28 19.80 -11.21
C ARG A 234 11.37 18.91 -10.37
N GLU A 235 11.92 18.21 -9.38
CA GLU A 235 11.14 17.38 -8.45
C GLU A 235 10.17 18.21 -7.60
N ILE A 236 10.57 19.40 -7.14
CA ILE A 236 9.66 20.33 -6.46
C ILE A 236 8.54 20.80 -7.40
N ALA A 237 8.83 21.07 -8.67
CA ALA A 237 7.80 21.43 -9.65
C ALA A 237 6.79 20.29 -9.86
N VAL A 238 7.27 19.04 -9.92
CA VAL A 238 6.39 17.85 -9.97
C VAL A 238 5.54 17.75 -8.71
N ASP A 239 6.14 17.94 -7.54
CA ASP A 239 5.45 17.86 -6.26
C ASP A 239 4.36 18.93 -6.11
N PHE A 240 4.63 20.16 -6.54
CA PHE A 240 3.61 21.21 -6.57
C PHE A 240 2.42 20.79 -7.43
N VAL A 241 2.67 20.28 -8.63
CA VAL A 241 1.59 19.84 -9.53
C VAL A 241 0.83 18.66 -8.92
N TYR A 242 1.53 17.72 -8.30
CA TYR A 242 0.93 16.58 -7.59
C TYR A 242 -0.01 17.03 -6.47
N GLN A 243 0.41 18.01 -5.64
CA GLN A 243 -0.39 18.58 -4.55
C GLN A 243 -1.56 19.46 -5.02
N GLY A 244 -1.68 19.75 -6.33
CA GLY A 244 -2.67 20.67 -6.87
C GLY A 244 -2.25 22.15 -6.87
N LEU A 245 -0.95 22.43 -6.72
CA LEU A 245 -0.33 23.75 -6.72
C LEU A 245 0.34 24.09 -8.06
N GLY A 246 -0.15 23.57 -9.18
CA GLY A 246 0.35 23.82 -10.55
C GLY A 246 0.01 25.21 -11.13
N PHE A 247 0.12 26.26 -10.31
CA PHE A 247 -0.23 27.63 -10.69
C PHE A 247 0.95 28.37 -11.34
N GLU A 248 0.67 29.52 -11.97
CA GLU A 248 1.73 30.35 -12.54
C GLU A 248 2.79 30.75 -11.51
N ARG A 249 2.38 31.24 -10.34
CA ARG A 249 3.32 31.68 -9.28
C ARG A 249 4.32 30.61 -8.84
N THR A 250 3.89 29.35 -8.72
CA THR A 250 4.76 28.25 -8.28
C THR A 250 5.72 27.85 -9.38
N MET A 251 5.26 27.79 -10.63
CA MET A 251 6.11 27.49 -11.78
C MET A 251 7.11 28.63 -12.06
N LYS A 252 6.72 29.89 -11.87
CA LYS A 252 7.62 31.05 -11.93
C LYS A 252 8.73 30.98 -10.90
N ALA A 253 8.43 30.56 -9.67
CA ALA A 253 9.48 30.37 -8.66
C ALA A 253 10.50 29.31 -9.10
N CYS A 254 10.03 28.22 -9.73
CA CYS A 254 10.89 27.16 -10.25
C CYS A 254 11.74 27.59 -11.45
N MET A 255 11.22 28.45 -12.34
CA MET A 255 11.86 28.76 -13.64
C MET A 255 13.18 29.53 -13.53
N THR A 256 13.40 30.18 -12.38
CA THR A 256 14.66 30.87 -12.04
C THR A 256 15.83 29.90 -11.92
N ASN A 257 15.53 28.61 -11.72
CA ASN A 257 16.51 27.54 -11.53
C ASN A 257 17.49 27.80 -10.38
N ASP A 258 17.06 28.60 -9.40
CA ASP A 258 17.83 29.00 -8.23
C ASP A 258 17.21 28.45 -6.93
N TYR A 259 18.05 27.85 -6.08
CA TYR A 259 17.58 27.20 -4.87
C TYR A 259 17.12 28.20 -3.81
N ASP A 260 17.85 29.30 -3.63
CA ASP A 260 17.51 30.34 -2.64
C ASP A 260 16.17 30.99 -2.96
N THR A 261 15.98 31.34 -4.23
CA THR A 261 14.73 31.95 -4.73
C THR A 261 13.54 31.03 -4.48
N LEU A 262 13.67 29.74 -4.79
CA LEU A 262 12.58 28.78 -4.61
C LEU A 262 12.31 28.48 -3.13
N ILE A 263 13.34 28.35 -2.30
CA ILE A 263 13.21 28.18 -0.85
C ILE A 263 12.48 29.38 -0.24
N ASN A 264 12.92 30.60 -0.56
CA ASN A 264 12.28 31.82 -0.08
C ASN A 264 10.80 31.86 -0.51
N PHE A 265 10.49 31.51 -1.75
CA PHE A 265 9.10 31.41 -2.21
C PHE A 265 8.29 30.40 -1.38
N ILE A 266 8.81 29.20 -1.14
CA ILE A 266 8.13 28.15 -0.36
C ILE A 266 7.82 28.64 1.06
N GLU A 267 8.74 29.36 1.70
CA GLU A 267 8.65 29.75 3.12
C GLU A 267 7.86 31.05 3.36
N THR A 268 7.70 31.87 2.32
CA THR A 268 7.00 33.16 2.39
C THR A 268 5.62 33.16 1.72
N ASN A 269 5.41 32.33 0.70
CA ASN A 269 4.10 32.24 0.05
C ASN A 269 3.12 31.47 0.93
N ALA A 270 2.03 32.13 1.35
CA ALA A 270 1.06 31.55 2.29
C ALA A 270 0.51 30.17 1.86
N GLN A 271 0.21 29.97 0.57
CA GLN A 271 -0.34 28.71 0.09
C GLN A 271 0.73 27.61 -0.05
N ALA A 272 1.96 27.93 -0.47
CA ALA A 272 3.03 26.93 -0.49
C ALA A 272 3.40 26.51 0.94
N LYS A 273 3.53 27.50 1.83
CA LYS A 273 3.87 27.33 3.24
C LYS A 273 2.85 26.49 4.02
N SER A 274 1.56 26.61 3.72
CA SER A 274 0.52 25.85 4.43
C SER A 274 0.67 24.33 4.31
N TYR A 275 1.36 23.83 3.28
CA TYR A 275 1.65 22.41 3.10
C TYR A 275 3.07 22.00 3.55
N GLU A 276 3.94 22.97 3.87
CA GLU A 276 5.36 22.73 4.04
C GLU A 276 5.68 21.85 5.26
N GLY A 277 4.85 21.90 6.31
CA GLY A 277 5.01 21.05 7.50
C GLY A 277 5.05 19.55 7.17
N GLY A 278 4.23 19.10 6.21
CA GLY A 278 4.21 17.70 5.77
C GLY A 278 5.07 17.41 4.53
N ARG A 279 5.37 18.44 3.71
CA ARG A 279 6.06 18.27 2.42
C ARG A 279 7.58 18.44 2.50
N GLN A 280 8.07 19.28 3.41
CA GLN A 280 9.52 19.49 3.65
C GLN A 280 10.32 19.87 2.37
N ARG A 281 9.72 20.60 1.43
CA ARG A 281 10.32 20.98 0.14
C ARG A 281 11.54 21.86 0.31
N ALA A 282 11.48 22.85 1.21
CA ALA A 282 12.59 23.76 1.44
C ALA A 282 13.80 23.01 2.03
N ASN A 283 13.55 22.07 2.94
CA ASN A 283 14.58 21.21 3.51
C ASN A 283 15.16 20.24 2.47
N TYR A 284 14.32 19.70 1.59
CA TYR A 284 14.77 18.91 0.45
C TYR A 284 15.71 19.71 -0.46
N LEU A 285 15.37 20.96 -0.80
CA LEU A 285 16.25 21.82 -1.61
C LEU A 285 17.56 22.14 -0.90
N ARG A 286 17.53 22.45 0.41
CA ARG A 286 18.76 22.70 1.21
C ARG A 286 19.70 21.50 1.22
N LYS A 287 19.16 20.29 1.32
CA LYS A 287 19.94 19.05 1.35
C LYS A 287 20.59 18.69 0.00
N ASN A 288 19.99 19.15 -1.11
CA ASN A 288 20.43 18.83 -2.47
C ASN A 288 21.00 20.04 -3.22
N ARG A 289 21.59 20.99 -2.47
CA ARG A 289 22.28 22.15 -3.05
C ARG A 289 23.54 21.78 -3.80
#